data_AF-A0A3Q4GMR3-F1
#
_entry.id   AF-A0A3Q4GMR3-F1
#
_cell.length_a   1.000
_cell.length_b   1.000
_cell.length_c   1.000
_cell.angle_alpha   90.00
_cell.angle_beta   90.00
_cell.angle_gamma   90.00
#
_symmetry.space_group_name_H-M   'P 1'
#
loop_
_entity.id
_entity.type
_entity.pdbx_description
1 polymer ?
#
loop_
_entity_poly.entity_id
_entity_poly.type
_entity_poly.pdbx_seq_one_letter_code
_entity_poly.pdbx_strand_id
1 'polypeptide(L)'
;PHTCRKALWQPNVQFALLAGDNFLILLACMFPGLWSIGVQLHSVCTGSYVPGHYSVLVINTPNEQTAKDVGRYVALRCFSSNTFCHLRFYWKGEIQDANEILMFIRTRSLRAFRSIHPYGNPEVLSLAVDDGSLAYMKWMDEAIPDD
;
A
#
# COMPACT_ATOMS: atom_id res chain seq x y z
N PRO A 1 -68.44 -2.85 -21.92
CA PRO A 1 -67.11 -3.10 -22.52
C PRO A 1 -66.00 -2.68 -21.55
N HIS A 2 -65.65 -3.57 -20.62
CA HIS A 2 -64.60 -3.36 -19.62
C HIS A 2 -63.43 -4.29 -19.91
N THR A 3 -62.40 -3.80 -20.60
CA THR A 3 -61.17 -4.56 -20.86
C THR A 3 -60.14 -4.20 -19.80
N CYS A 4 -59.84 -5.19 -18.97
CA CYS A 4 -58.92 -5.18 -17.85
C CYS A 4 -57.47 -4.94 -18.32
N ARG A 5 -56.87 -3.80 -17.95
CA ARG A 5 -55.42 -3.57 -18.07
C ARG A 5 -54.72 -4.20 -16.85
N LYS A 6 -54.39 -5.49 -16.93
CA LYS A 6 -53.51 -6.18 -15.98
C LYS A 6 -52.58 -7.12 -16.75
N ALA A 7 -51.54 -6.56 -17.35
CA ALA A 7 -50.49 -7.34 -17.97
C ALA A 7 -49.17 -6.55 -17.93
N LEU A 8 -48.59 -6.40 -16.74
CA LEU A 8 -47.20 -5.94 -16.63
C LEU A 8 -46.47 -6.40 -15.36
N TRP A 9 -46.91 -7.49 -14.72
CA TRP A 9 -46.18 -8.09 -13.60
C TRP A 9 -46.33 -9.61 -13.67
N GLN A 10 -45.56 -10.24 -14.55
CA GLN A 10 -45.37 -11.68 -14.54
C GLN A 10 -44.17 -12.02 -13.64
N PRO A 11 -44.29 -12.98 -12.70
CA PRO A 11 -43.21 -13.34 -11.78
C PRO A 11 -41.92 -13.72 -12.52
N ASN A 12 -42.02 -14.31 -13.71
CA ASN A 12 -40.88 -14.67 -14.56
C ASN A 12 -39.99 -13.47 -14.96
N VAL A 13 -40.58 -12.28 -15.13
CA VAL A 13 -39.83 -11.04 -15.46
C VAL A 13 -39.07 -10.54 -14.22
N GLN A 14 -39.67 -10.65 -13.05
CA GLN A 14 -39.05 -10.27 -11.78
C GLN A 14 -37.91 -11.23 -11.40
N PHE A 15 -38.10 -12.54 -11.62
CA PHE A 15 -37.04 -13.55 -11.44
C PHE A 15 -35.88 -13.36 -12.42
N ALA A 16 -36.16 -13.03 -13.68
CA ALA A 16 -35.12 -12.78 -14.68
C ALA A 16 -34.30 -11.52 -14.37
N LEU A 17 -34.93 -10.45 -13.89
CA LEU A 17 -34.24 -9.22 -13.46
C LEU A 17 -33.35 -9.47 -12.23
N LEU A 18 -33.87 -10.14 -11.20
CA LEU A 18 -33.10 -10.48 -9.99
C LEU A 18 -31.93 -11.45 -10.28
N ALA A 19 -32.11 -12.40 -11.20
CA ALA A 19 -31.06 -13.32 -11.61
C ALA A 19 -29.97 -12.62 -12.45
N GLY A 20 -30.36 -11.69 -13.34
CA GLY A 20 -29.43 -10.87 -14.11
C GLY A 20 -28.60 -9.93 -13.22
N ASP A 21 -29.24 -9.29 -12.23
CA ASP A 21 -28.57 -8.42 -11.26
C ASP A 21 -27.56 -9.20 -10.41
N ASN A 22 -27.91 -10.39 -9.93
CA ASN A 22 -26.98 -11.26 -9.19
C ASN A 22 -25.79 -11.71 -10.04
N PHE A 23 -25.98 -11.99 -11.33
CA PHE A 23 -24.89 -12.39 -12.22
C PHE A 23 -23.91 -11.23 -12.48
N LEU A 24 -24.42 -10.02 -12.67
CA LEU A 24 -23.60 -8.82 -12.82
C LEU A 24 -22.82 -8.49 -11.55
N ILE A 25 -23.44 -8.66 -10.38
CA ILE A 25 -22.78 -8.50 -9.08
C ILE A 25 -21.66 -9.54 -8.92
N LEU A 26 -21.91 -10.80 -9.26
CA LEU A 26 -20.89 -11.85 -9.20
C LEU A 26 -19.71 -11.58 -10.14
N LEU A 27 -19.96 -11.13 -11.37
CA LEU A 27 -18.90 -10.72 -12.29
C LEU A 27 -18.09 -9.53 -11.75
N ALA A 28 -18.77 -8.52 -11.21
CA ALA A 28 -18.12 -7.36 -10.60
C ALA A 28 -17.29 -7.73 -9.36
N CYS A 29 -17.73 -8.72 -8.56
CA CYS A 29 -16.97 -9.22 -7.41
C CYS A 29 -15.77 -10.08 -7.80
N MET A 30 -15.84 -10.80 -8.92
CA MET A 30 -14.74 -11.64 -9.40
C MET A 30 -13.70 -10.85 -10.21
N PHE A 31 -14.08 -9.71 -10.78
CA PHE A 31 -13.23 -8.88 -11.62
C PHE A 31 -11.92 -8.40 -10.94
N PRO A 32 -11.92 -7.94 -9.66
CA PRO A 32 -10.69 -7.55 -8.98
C PRO A 32 -9.71 -8.71 -8.81
N GLY A 33 -10.21 -9.91 -8.46
CA GLY A 33 -9.36 -11.10 -8.30
C GLY A 33 -8.75 -11.57 -9.62
N LEU A 34 -9.56 -11.58 -10.69
CA LEU A 34 -9.10 -11.92 -12.03
C LEU A 34 -8.08 -10.91 -12.57
N TRP A 35 -8.26 -9.62 -12.27
CA TRP A 35 -7.31 -8.56 -12.61
C TRP A 35 -5.96 -8.77 -11.92
N SER A 36 -5.94 -9.05 -10.62
CA SER A 36 -4.70 -9.34 -9.88
C SER A 36 -3.94 -10.54 -10.45
N ILE A 37 -4.65 -11.62 -10.80
CA ILE A 37 -4.04 -12.80 -11.44
C ILE A 37 -3.47 -12.43 -12.81
N GLY A 38 -4.17 -11.62 -13.60
CA GLY A 38 -3.70 -11.13 -14.89
C GLY A 38 -2.41 -10.32 -14.78
N VAL A 39 -2.31 -9.42 -13.80
CA VAL A 39 -1.09 -8.64 -13.53
C VAL A 39 0.08 -9.52 -13.11
N GLN A 40 -0.17 -10.52 -12.25
CA GLN A 40 0.87 -11.47 -11.82
C GLN A 40 1.36 -12.34 -12.98
N LEU A 41 0.46 -12.89 -13.80
CA LEU A 41 0.81 -13.69 -14.97
C LEU A 41 1.57 -12.87 -16.01
N HIS A 42 1.14 -11.62 -16.25
CA HIS A 42 1.84 -10.71 -17.13
C HIS A 42 3.26 -10.45 -16.62
N SER A 43 3.42 -10.14 -15.32
CA SER A 43 4.72 -9.96 -14.67
C SER A 43 5.63 -11.19 -14.81
N VAL A 44 5.11 -12.41 -14.63
CA VAL A 44 5.86 -13.65 -14.85
C VAL A 44 6.29 -13.81 -16.31
N CYS A 45 5.40 -13.49 -17.26
CA CYS A 45 5.68 -13.62 -18.69
C CYS A 45 6.64 -12.56 -19.23
N THR A 46 6.53 -11.32 -18.78
CA THR A 46 7.38 -10.20 -19.23
C THR A 46 8.63 -10.03 -18.38
N GLY A 47 8.75 -10.79 -17.28
CA GLY A 47 9.77 -10.60 -16.27
C GLY A 47 9.65 -9.25 -15.55
N SER A 48 8.48 -8.60 -15.59
CA SER A 48 8.24 -7.32 -14.95
C SER A 48 8.07 -7.47 -13.44
N TYR A 49 8.30 -6.41 -12.69
CA TYR A 49 8.18 -6.40 -11.23
C TYR A 49 6.73 -6.66 -10.77
N VAL A 50 6.57 -7.36 -9.63
CA VAL A 50 5.26 -7.63 -9.00
C VAL A 50 4.92 -6.48 -8.05
N PRO A 51 3.83 -5.72 -8.28
CA PRO A 51 3.40 -4.64 -7.39
C PRO A 51 3.23 -5.11 -5.95
N GLY A 52 3.70 -4.31 -4.99
CA GLY A 52 3.53 -4.56 -3.55
C GLY A 52 4.55 -5.49 -2.89
N HIS A 53 5.54 -6.01 -3.64
CA HIS A 53 6.64 -6.81 -3.05
C HIS A 53 7.58 -5.95 -2.18
N TYR A 54 7.76 -4.68 -2.55
CA TYR A 54 8.50 -3.68 -1.78
C TYR A 54 7.59 -2.57 -1.28
N SER A 55 8.00 -1.99 -0.15
CA SER A 55 7.41 -0.78 0.39
C SER A 55 8.49 0.25 0.72
N VAL A 56 8.18 1.51 0.45
CA VAL A 56 8.94 2.64 0.97
C VAL A 56 8.32 3.05 2.29
N LEU A 57 9.09 2.94 3.35
CA LEU A 57 8.75 3.36 4.67
C LEU A 57 9.22 4.80 4.88
N VAL A 58 8.30 5.66 5.31
CA VAL A 58 8.53 7.06 5.63
C VAL A 58 8.44 7.22 7.13
N ILE A 59 9.51 7.71 7.75
CA ILE A 59 9.61 7.89 9.20
C ILE A 59 10.15 9.27 9.53
N ASN A 60 9.64 9.87 10.61
CA ASN A 60 10.25 11.05 11.22
C ASN A 60 11.08 10.68 12.45
N THR A 61 12.29 11.25 12.54
CA THR A 61 13.15 11.14 13.72
C THR A 61 13.45 12.50 14.34
N PRO A 62 13.60 12.59 15.68
CA PRO A 62 13.80 13.86 16.39
C PRO A 62 15.09 14.59 16.04
N ASN A 63 16.13 13.86 15.64
CA ASN A 63 17.46 14.43 15.45
C ASN A 63 18.31 13.59 14.48
N GLU A 64 19.41 14.19 14.00
CA GLU A 64 20.32 13.59 13.03
C GLU A 64 21.06 12.38 13.58
N GLN A 65 21.36 12.37 14.87
CA GLN A 65 22.06 11.26 15.50
C GLN A 65 21.17 10.01 15.52
N THR A 66 19.92 10.14 15.97
CA THR A 66 18.90 9.10 15.91
C THR A 66 18.66 8.66 14.48
N ALA A 67 18.59 9.58 13.52
CA ALA A 67 18.47 9.22 12.10
C ALA A 67 19.65 8.37 11.62
N LYS A 68 20.89 8.71 12.02
CA LYS A 68 22.10 7.95 11.68
C LYS A 68 22.14 6.59 12.36
N ASP A 69 21.73 6.50 13.62
CA ASP A 69 21.75 5.25 14.40
C ASP A 69 20.69 4.28 13.87
N VAL A 70 19.47 4.78 13.63
CA VAL A 70 18.41 4.05 12.94
C VAL A 70 18.85 3.65 11.54
N GLY A 71 19.44 4.59 10.79
CA GLY A 71 19.97 4.35 9.45
C GLY A 71 21.03 3.26 9.43
N ARG A 72 21.95 3.21 10.39
CA ARG A 72 22.96 2.14 10.53
C ARG A 72 22.35 0.79 10.86
N TYR A 73 21.40 0.76 11.80
CA TYR A 73 20.71 -0.48 12.14
C TYR A 73 19.97 -1.04 10.92
N VAL A 74 19.27 -0.16 10.22
CA VAL A 74 18.44 -0.52 9.07
C VAL A 74 19.28 -0.75 7.81
N ALA A 75 20.44 -0.11 7.65
CA ALA A 75 21.36 -0.29 6.51
C ALA A 75 21.89 -1.72 6.38
N LEU A 76 21.90 -2.48 7.48
CA LEU A 76 22.21 -3.91 7.46
C LEU A 76 21.12 -4.74 6.76
N ARG A 77 19.94 -4.17 6.53
CA ARG A 77 18.76 -4.85 6.00
C ARG A 77 18.09 -4.13 4.83
N CYS A 78 18.29 -2.82 4.66
CA CYS A 78 17.49 -1.95 3.80
C CYS A 78 18.28 -0.69 3.37
N PHE A 79 17.80 0.05 2.37
CA PHE A 79 18.39 1.34 1.97
C PHE A 79 17.66 2.51 2.62
N SER A 80 18.38 3.48 3.20
CA SER A 80 17.79 4.69 3.80
C SER A 80 18.32 5.99 3.17
N SER A 81 17.44 6.95 2.89
CA SER A 81 17.79 8.34 2.57
C SER A 81 17.16 9.27 3.60
N ASN A 82 17.88 10.31 4.03
CA ASN A 82 17.42 11.26 5.05
C ASN A 82 17.37 12.69 4.49
N THR A 83 16.38 13.47 4.91
CA THR A 83 16.21 14.89 4.56
C THR A 83 15.74 15.67 5.78
N PHE A 84 16.27 16.88 5.97
CA PHE A 84 15.83 17.79 7.03
C PHE A 84 14.44 18.34 6.71
N CYS A 85 13.51 18.25 7.66
CA CYS A 85 12.15 18.73 7.52
C CYS A 85 11.73 19.58 8.73
N HIS A 86 11.13 20.73 8.43
CA HIS A 86 10.40 21.52 9.43
C HIS A 86 8.95 21.04 9.43
N LEU A 87 8.54 20.40 10.53
CA LEU A 87 7.18 19.90 10.69
C LEU A 87 6.39 20.82 11.62
N ARG A 88 5.20 21.18 11.17
CA ARG A 88 4.20 21.88 11.96
C ARG A 88 3.03 20.95 12.20
N PHE A 89 2.72 20.65 13.45
CA PHE A 89 1.64 19.72 13.80
C PHE A 89 0.81 20.25 14.96
N TYR A 90 -0.42 19.76 15.08
CA TYR A 90 -1.33 20.12 16.15
C TYR A 90 -1.27 19.08 17.27
N TRP A 91 -0.93 19.51 18.47
CA TRP A 91 -0.80 18.63 19.63
C TRP A 91 -1.22 19.33 20.92
N LYS A 92 -1.99 18.63 21.76
CA LYS A 92 -2.48 19.13 23.06
C LYS A 92 -3.15 20.51 23.02
N GLY A 93 -3.84 20.84 21.93
CA GLY A 93 -4.56 22.11 21.81
C GLY A 93 -3.76 23.22 21.12
N GLU A 94 -2.47 23.01 20.85
CA GLU A 94 -1.57 24.03 20.32
C GLU A 94 -0.90 23.58 19.02
N ILE A 95 -0.53 24.56 18.18
CA ILE A 95 0.31 24.32 17.00
C ILE A 95 1.75 24.30 17.47
N GLN A 96 2.45 23.21 17.21
CA GLN A 96 3.87 23.06 17.51
C GLN A 96 4.68 23.03 16.21
N ASP A 97 5.85 23.66 16.25
CA ASP A 97 6.87 23.58 15.21
C ASP A 97 8.04 22.73 15.74
N ALA A 98 8.44 21.71 14.98
CA ALA A 98 9.57 20.84 15.30
C ALA A 98 10.50 20.69 14.09
N ASN A 99 11.79 20.62 14.38
CA ASN A 99 12.80 20.27 13.38
C ASN A 99 13.05 18.77 13.51
N GLU A 100 12.60 18.00 12.53
CA GLU A 100 12.79 16.56 12.51
C GLU A 100 13.46 16.15 11.19
N ILE A 101 13.86 14.89 11.11
CA ILE A 101 14.48 14.35 9.93
C ILE A 101 13.57 13.28 9.37
N LEU A 102 13.17 13.49 8.12
CA LEU A 102 12.39 12.54 7.37
C LEU A 102 13.33 11.49 6.77
N MET A 103 13.04 10.23 7.02
CA MET A 103 13.78 9.08 6.52
C MET A 103 12.90 8.27 5.56
N PHE A 104 13.44 7.99 4.38
CA PHE A 104 12.86 7.06 3.41
C PHE A 104 13.64 5.77 3.45
N ILE A 105 12.99 4.69 3.83
CA ILE A 105 13.58 3.37 4.00
C ILE A 105 12.89 2.39 3.05
N ARG A 106 13.64 1.77 2.13
CA ARG A 106 13.09 0.71 1.25
C ARG A 106 13.19 -0.64 1.95
N THR A 107 12.06 -1.29 2.18
CA THR A 107 11.98 -2.56 2.91
C THR A 107 10.88 -3.45 2.38
N ARG A 108 10.97 -4.76 2.68
CA ARG A 108 9.90 -5.74 2.48
C ARG A 108 8.97 -5.86 3.69
N SER A 109 9.39 -5.37 4.88
CA SER A 109 8.68 -5.60 6.15
C SER A 109 8.76 -4.40 7.10
N LEU A 110 7.63 -4.08 7.74
CA LEU A 110 7.52 -3.00 8.72
C LEU A 110 7.97 -3.40 10.13
N ARG A 111 8.19 -4.70 10.38
CA ARG A 111 8.36 -5.25 11.74
C ARG A 111 9.66 -4.81 12.40
N ALA A 112 10.73 -4.63 11.63
CA ALA A 112 12.05 -4.31 12.16
C ALA A 112 12.14 -2.90 12.80
N PHE A 113 11.21 -2.00 12.48
CA PHE A 113 11.36 -0.58 12.82
C PHE A 113 10.79 -0.18 14.19
N ARG A 114 9.66 -0.79 14.58
CA ARG A 114 8.90 -0.38 15.78
C ARG A 114 9.67 -0.52 17.09
N SER A 115 10.68 -1.39 17.15
CA SER A 115 11.44 -1.67 18.37
C SER A 115 12.57 -0.66 18.66
N ILE A 116 12.90 0.21 17.71
CA ILE A 116 14.13 1.03 17.76
C ILE A 116 13.82 2.51 17.95
N HIS A 117 12.61 2.92 17.56
CA HIS A 117 12.28 4.34 17.58
C HIS A 117 12.13 4.86 19.02
N PRO A 118 12.72 6.03 19.36
CA PRO A 118 12.66 6.58 20.71
C PRO A 118 11.25 6.99 21.16
N TYR A 119 10.38 7.34 20.21
CA TYR A 119 8.98 7.64 20.50
C TYR A 119 8.14 6.38 20.66
N GLY A 120 7.24 6.37 21.65
CA GLY A 120 6.29 5.27 21.85
C GLY A 120 5.28 5.11 20.72
N ASN A 121 4.98 6.19 19.98
CA ASN A 121 4.17 6.14 18.76
C ASN A 121 4.86 6.92 17.64
N PRO A 122 5.83 6.31 16.94
CA PRO A 122 6.50 6.97 15.82
C PRO A 122 5.55 7.13 14.63
N GLU A 123 5.72 8.22 13.89
CA GLU A 123 5.12 8.33 12.56
C GLU A 123 5.84 7.37 11.61
N VAL A 124 5.11 6.35 11.17
CA VAL A 124 5.63 5.27 10.32
C VAL A 124 4.59 5.00 9.25
N LEU A 125 4.84 5.50 8.04
CA LEU A 125 3.96 5.34 6.89
C LEU A 125 4.58 4.39 5.87
N SER A 126 3.83 3.40 5.42
CA SER A 126 4.27 2.43 4.40
C SER A 126 3.58 2.72 3.08
N LEU A 127 4.38 2.94 2.04
CA LEU A 127 3.91 3.17 0.68
C LEU A 127 4.33 1.97 -0.17
N ALA A 128 3.35 1.23 -0.69
CA ALA A 128 3.63 0.12 -1.60
C ALA A 128 4.28 0.65 -2.89
N VAL A 129 5.29 -0.06 -3.37
CA VAL A 129 5.90 0.23 -4.67
C VAL A 129 5.13 -0.54 -5.72
N ASP A 130 4.44 0.18 -6.59
CA ASP A 130 3.65 -0.41 -7.68
C ASP A 130 4.47 -0.65 -8.94
N ASP A 131 5.43 0.24 -9.24
CA ASP A 131 6.27 0.15 -10.43
C ASP A 131 7.67 0.72 -10.17
N GLY A 132 8.63 0.29 -10.98
CA GLY A 132 9.98 0.85 -11.00
C GLY A 132 10.93 0.08 -11.92
N SER A 133 12.18 0.55 -11.99
CA SER A 133 13.18 -0.06 -12.86
C SER A 133 13.44 -1.52 -12.47
N LEU A 134 13.20 -2.45 -13.41
CA LEU A 134 13.39 -3.88 -13.18
C LEU A 134 14.81 -4.22 -12.71
N ALA A 135 15.83 -3.58 -13.30
CA ALA A 135 17.22 -3.79 -12.89
C ALA A 135 17.46 -3.36 -11.43
N TYR A 136 16.81 -2.28 -11.00
CA TYR A 136 16.89 -1.80 -9.63
C TYR A 136 16.14 -2.72 -8.66
N MET A 137 14.95 -3.19 -9.04
CA MET A 137 14.16 -4.13 -8.23
C MET A 137 14.92 -5.45 -8.03
N LYS A 138 15.56 -5.98 -9.08
CA LYS A 138 16.42 -7.17 -8.99
C LYS A 138 17.62 -6.95 -8.07
N TRP A 139 18.28 -5.80 -8.18
CA TRP A 139 19.35 -5.46 -7.25
C TRP A 139 18.85 -5.37 -5.79
N MET A 140 17.65 -4.81 -5.57
CA MET A 140 17.05 -4.81 -4.23
C MET A 140 16.77 -6.23 -3.73
N ASP A 141 16.42 -7.17 -4.61
CA ASP A 141 16.22 -8.57 -4.22
C ASP A 141 17.51 -9.22 -3.69
N GLU A 142 18.66 -8.82 -4.24
CA GLU A 142 19.97 -9.29 -3.79
C GLU A 142 20.48 -8.54 -2.55
N ALA A 143 20.16 -7.26 -2.43
CA ALA A 143 20.69 -6.38 -1.38
C ALA A 143 19.89 -6.43 -0.07
N ILE A 144 18.59 -6.73 -0.13
CA ILE A 144 17.69 -6.79 1.03
C ILE A 144 17.47 -8.27 1.37
N PRO A 145 17.96 -8.75 2.53
CA PRO A 145 17.73 -10.13 2.96
C PRO A 145 16.24 -10.46 3.05
N ASP A 146 15.88 -11.72 2.79
CA ASP A 146 14.58 -12.26 3.19
C ASP A 146 14.56 -12.35 4.74
N ASP A 147 13.61 -11.67 5.37
CA ASP A 147 13.39 -11.67 6.83
C ASP A 147 12.85 -13.01 7.36
#